data_AF-A0A2V8IH36-F1
#
_entry.id   AF-A0A2V8IH36-F1
#
_cell.length_a   1.000
_cell.length_b   1.000
_cell.length_c   1.000
_cell.angle_alpha   90.00
_cell.angle_beta   90.00
_cell.angle_gamma   90.00
#
_symmetry.space_group_name_H-M   'P 1'
#
loop_
_entity.id
_entity.type
_entity.pdbx_description
1 polymer ?
#
loop_
_entity_poly.entity_id
_entity_poly.type
_entity_poly.pdbx_seq_one_letter_code
_entity_poly.pdbx_strand_id
1 'polypeptide(L)'
;MVLYLLNFLGSAAAAGLVTLFYERAGFLIFLLCAPIAVVLYELYHFYVQKYEQAEKHIQELNKLYLQTIEVLASAVDAKDPYTHGHIRRVQAYAEKLAVHLGVEGKNQMLAIQAGALLHDIGKIAIPEYILNKPTVLTETEYEKMKIHPVVGANMLSTIEFPYPLVPMVKSHHERWDGNGYPDGLKGEEIPLNARILSLVDCYDALTTNRPYRSPMSREEVIQFFRRESGRAYDPAVVQAFIDHLEEIEEAGKSVVIPTGGIWGISENSSASTGNVRKLEKAQPTLAYSKALNAGPEVQRELYSVFEFARADFQCLRPAEIFSFMGGKLQALVGFDAAVFYEADLTRGVVVAAHVAGAATENLLGLSLGLEQKLTGWVAANNQALCNLPPFPDFLNCDEPRPDFKISAIAPLNRHGEVFGAISLYRRDAAKFTDEETKNSAAWRSLPLKRRFCWRNVIRTMPNLICLAILSPPFPMVFSCI
;
A
#
# COMPACT_ATOMS: atom_id res chain seq x y z
N MET A 1 13.50 -46.34 28.08
CA MET A 1 14.37 -47.31 28.78
C MET A 1 15.44 -46.63 29.63
N VAL A 2 16.18 -45.64 29.10
CA VAL A 2 17.26 -44.93 29.82
C VAL A 2 16.79 -44.18 31.07
N LEU A 3 15.66 -43.46 30.99
CA LEU A 3 15.09 -42.72 32.14
C LEU A 3 14.67 -43.64 33.31
N TYR A 4 14.12 -44.82 32.99
CA TYR A 4 13.70 -45.82 33.99
C TYR A 4 14.90 -46.47 34.69
N LEU A 5 15.97 -46.76 33.95
CA LEU A 5 17.20 -47.30 34.52
C LEU A 5 17.89 -46.28 35.44
N LEU A 6 17.91 -45.00 35.06
CA LEU A 6 18.41 -43.89 35.88
C LEU A 6 17.61 -43.70 37.16
N ASN A 7 16.27 -43.71 37.07
CA ASN A 7 15.42 -43.61 38.25
C ASN A 7 15.58 -44.82 39.18
N PHE A 8 15.73 -46.03 38.64
CA PHE A 8 15.96 -47.25 39.43
C PHE A 8 17.32 -47.23 40.14
N LEU A 9 18.41 -46.89 39.44
CA LEU A 9 19.75 -46.76 40.04
C LEU A 9 19.80 -45.64 41.08
N GLY A 10 19.15 -44.51 40.81
CA GLY A 10 19.07 -43.39 41.76
C GLY A 10 18.31 -43.75 43.03
N SER A 11 17.17 -44.44 42.91
CA SER A 11 16.39 -44.90 44.06
C SER A 11 17.08 -46.03 44.84
N ALA A 12 17.80 -46.94 44.17
CA ALA A 12 18.61 -47.96 44.83
C ALA A 12 19.80 -47.35 45.61
N ALA A 13 20.47 -46.34 45.05
CA ALA A 13 21.54 -45.61 45.73
C ALA A 13 21.04 -44.82 46.95
N ALA A 14 19.89 -44.15 46.80
CA ALA A 14 19.23 -43.45 47.91
C ALA A 14 18.83 -44.43 49.04
N ALA A 15 18.25 -45.58 48.70
CA ALA A 15 17.93 -46.62 49.66
C ALA A 15 19.18 -47.15 50.38
N GLY A 16 20.28 -47.40 49.65
CA GLY A 16 21.55 -47.82 50.24
C GLY A 16 22.14 -46.81 51.21
N LEU A 17 22.09 -45.51 50.87
CA LEU A 17 22.53 -44.42 51.76
C LEU A 17 21.68 -44.32 53.02
N VAL A 18 20.36 -44.49 52.91
CA VAL A 18 19.44 -44.49 54.06
C VAL A 18 19.75 -45.66 55.01
N THR A 19 19.97 -46.87 54.47
CA THR A 19 20.31 -48.05 55.28
C THR A 19 21.66 -47.89 55.99
N LEU A 20 22.70 -47.38 55.30
CA LEU A 20 24.00 -47.11 55.91
C LEU A 20 23.93 -46.02 56.98
N PHE A 21 23.10 -45.00 56.78
CA PHE A 21 22.89 -43.95 57.79
C PHE A 21 22.17 -44.49 59.03
N TYR A 22 21.18 -45.36 58.82
CA TYR A 22 20.44 -46.04 59.87
C TYR A 22 21.34 -46.90 60.78
N GLU A 23 22.21 -47.72 60.18
CA GLU A 23 23.12 -48.59 60.93
C GLU A 23 24.18 -47.80 61.73
N ARG A 24 24.60 -46.63 61.25
CA ARG A 24 25.71 -45.87 61.83
C ARG A 24 25.30 -44.80 62.84
N ALA A 25 24.13 -44.17 62.65
CA ALA A 25 23.64 -43.06 63.47
C ALA A 25 22.49 -43.46 64.42
N GLY A 26 21.82 -44.59 64.17
CA GLY A 26 20.70 -45.09 64.99
C GLY A 26 19.35 -44.45 64.67
N PHE A 27 18.27 -45.15 65.05
CA PHE A 27 16.87 -44.82 64.70
C PHE A 27 16.43 -43.41 65.11
N LEU A 28 16.84 -42.93 66.29
CA LEU A 28 16.44 -41.63 66.83
C LEU A 28 16.94 -40.45 65.97
N ILE A 29 18.16 -40.53 65.43
CA ILE A 29 18.74 -39.46 64.60
C ILE A 29 18.05 -39.42 63.23
N PHE A 30 17.76 -40.59 62.65
CA PHE A 30 17.00 -40.69 61.40
C PHE A 30 15.61 -40.03 61.51
N LEU A 31 14.90 -40.28 62.62
CA LEU A 31 13.58 -39.70 62.89
C LEU A 31 13.63 -38.17 63.03
N LEU A 32 14.75 -37.62 63.53
CA LEU A 32 15.00 -36.19 63.64
C LEU A 32 15.35 -35.54 62.29
N CYS A 33 15.97 -36.28 61.36
CA CYS A 33 16.27 -35.83 60.00
C CYS A 33 15.06 -35.88 59.05
N ALA A 34 14.11 -36.78 59.28
CA ALA A 34 12.90 -36.91 58.45
C ALA A 34 12.11 -35.59 58.25
N PRO A 35 11.78 -34.80 59.30
CA PRO A 35 11.08 -33.52 59.10
C PRO A 35 11.92 -32.51 58.33
N ILE A 36 13.26 -32.52 58.46
CA ILE A 36 14.16 -31.66 57.68
C ILE A 36 14.10 -32.04 56.21
N ALA A 37 14.11 -33.34 55.88
CA ALA A 37 13.99 -33.83 54.51
C ALA A 37 12.64 -33.44 53.89
N VAL A 38 11.54 -33.53 54.65
CA VAL A 38 10.20 -33.08 54.20
C VAL A 38 10.20 -31.58 53.93
N VAL A 39 10.75 -30.76 54.83
CA VAL A 39 10.85 -29.30 54.64
C VAL A 39 11.70 -28.96 53.40
N LEU A 40 12.83 -29.64 53.19
CA LEU A 40 13.67 -29.45 52.01
C LEU A 40 12.95 -29.85 50.71
N TYR A 41 12.18 -30.93 50.74
CA TYR A 41 11.37 -31.38 49.61
C TYR A 41 10.27 -30.38 49.26
N GLU A 42 9.51 -29.92 50.26
CA GLU A 42 8.47 -28.90 50.08
C GLU A 42 9.05 -27.57 49.59
N LEU A 43 10.20 -27.17 50.12
CA LEU A 43 10.91 -25.96 49.69
C LEU A 43 11.39 -26.11 48.24
N TYR A 44 11.98 -27.25 47.86
CA TYR A 44 12.34 -27.55 46.48
C TYR A 44 11.12 -27.50 45.55
N HIS A 45 10.02 -28.16 45.92
CA HIS A 45 8.78 -28.14 45.16
C HIS A 45 8.22 -26.73 44.99
N PHE A 46 8.23 -25.93 46.07
CA PHE A 46 7.82 -24.54 46.04
C PHE A 46 8.69 -23.70 45.08
N TYR A 47 10.01 -23.90 45.10
CA TYR A 47 10.93 -23.22 44.18
C TYR A 47 10.69 -23.61 42.72
N VAL A 48 10.51 -24.89 42.42
CA VAL A 48 10.20 -25.36 41.06
C VAL A 48 8.88 -24.79 40.57
N GLN A 49 7.83 -24.83 41.40
CA GLN A 49 6.53 -24.23 41.07
C GLN A 49 6.63 -22.72 40.82
N LYS A 50 7.39 -21.99 41.65
CA LYS A 50 7.62 -20.56 41.45
C LYS A 50 8.39 -20.26 40.17
N TYR A 51 9.37 -21.09 39.83
CA TYR A 51 10.13 -20.96 38.59
C TYR A 51 9.23 -21.19 37.37
N GLU A 52 8.44 -22.27 37.37
CA GLU A 52 7.49 -22.56 36.29
C GLU A 52 6.44 -21.46 36.12
N GLN A 53 5.93 -20.89 37.23
CA GLN A 53 5.00 -19.76 37.18
C GLN A 53 5.65 -18.51 36.59
N ALA A 54 6.89 -18.19 36.99
CA ALA A 54 7.62 -17.06 36.43
C ALA A 54 7.89 -17.25 34.93
N GLU A 55 8.26 -18.46 34.50
CA GLU A 55 8.48 -18.76 33.09
C GLU A 55 7.19 -18.61 32.27
N LYS A 56 6.06 -19.15 32.75
CA LYS A 56 4.75 -18.98 32.11
C LYS A 56 4.35 -17.51 32.03
N HIS A 57 4.53 -16.76 33.11
CA HIS A 57 4.19 -15.33 33.13
C HIS A 57 5.03 -14.53 32.13
N ILE A 58 6.33 -14.85 31.99
CA ILE A 58 7.20 -14.24 30.98
C ILE A 58 6.73 -14.60 29.56
N GLN A 59 6.32 -15.84 29.31
CA GLN A 59 5.78 -16.26 28.02
C GLN A 59 4.46 -15.55 27.68
N GLU A 60 3.56 -15.39 28.65
CA GLU A 60 2.30 -14.64 28.50
C GLU A 60 2.55 -13.16 28.20
N LEU A 61 3.48 -12.54 28.92
CA LEU A 61 3.89 -11.16 28.66
C LEU A 61 4.47 -11.00 27.24
N ASN A 62 5.38 -11.88 26.83
CA ASN A 62 5.94 -11.85 25.47
C ASN A 62 4.86 -11.98 24.39
N LYS A 63 3.88 -12.86 24.61
CA LYS A 63 2.74 -13.01 23.70
C LYS A 63 1.92 -11.72 23.61
N LEU A 64 1.61 -11.10 24.75
CA LEU A 64 0.87 -9.82 24.79
C LEU A 64 1.65 -8.69 24.10
N TYR A 65 2.97 -8.63 24.28
CA TYR A 65 3.83 -7.66 23.60
C TYR A 65 3.78 -7.84 22.08
N LEU A 66 3.92 -9.07 21.57
CA LEU A 66 3.84 -9.34 20.13
C LEU A 66 2.44 -9.00 19.58
N GLN A 67 1.37 -9.33 20.30
CA GLN A 67 0.01 -8.95 19.91
C GLN A 67 -0.18 -7.43 19.86
N THR A 68 0.41 -6.69 20.80
CA THR A 68 0.36 -5.22 20.81
C THR A 68 1.11 -4.62 19.63
N ILE A 69 2.31 -5.14 19.35
CA ILE A 69 3.11 -4.77 18.16
C ILE A 69 2.32 -5.03 16.89
N GLU A 70 1.66 -6.18 16.81
CA GLU A 70 0.86 -6.57 15.67
C GLU A 70 -0.34 -5.64 15.45
N VAL A 71 -1.03 -5.23 16.51
CA VAL A 71 -2.14 -4.27 16.41
C VAL A 71 -1.66 -2.93 15.88
N LEU A 72 -0.50 -2.45 16.34
CA LEU A 72 0.11 -1.21 15.86
C LEU A 72 0.53 -1.32 14.39
N ALA A 73 1.16 -2.44 14.01
CA ALA A 73 1.55 -2.73 12.64
C ALA A 73 0.31 -2.77 11.72
N SER A 74 -0.75 -3.46 12.15
CA SER A 74 -2.01 -3.56 11.41
C SER A 74 -2.70 -2.19 11.24
N ALA A 75 -2.57 -1.29 12.21
CA ALA A 75 -3.09 0.07 12.09
C ALA A 75 -2.34 0.91 11.05
N VAL A 76 -1.03 0.67 10.89
CA VAL A 76 -0.24 1.31 9.80
C VAL A 76 -0.57 0.67 8.45
N ASP A 77 -0.71 -0.66 8.41
CA ASP A 77 -1.12 -1.41 7.23
C ASP A 77 -2.49 -0.93 6.71
N ALA A 78 -3.43 -0.62 7.61
CA ALA A 78 -4.74 -0.08 7.25
C ALA A 78 -4.70 1.27 6.51
N LYS A 79 -3.62 2.05 6.63
CA LYS A 79 -3.43 3.28 5.84
C LYS A 79 -3.01 3.01 4.39
N ASP A 80 -2.50 1.82 4.11
CA ASP A 80 -2.13 1.36 2.77
C ASP A 80 -3.20 0.35 2.31
N PRO A 81 -4.25 0.79 1.59
CA PRO A 81 -5.41 -0.05 1.26
C PRO A 81 -5.07 -1.29 0.41
N TYR A 82 -3.81 -1.44 -0.02
CA TYR A 82 -3.34 -2.51 -0.89
C TYR A 82 -2.58 -3.62 -0.16
N THR A 83 -2.42 -3.53 1.15
CA THR A 83 -1.59 -4.46 1.92
C THR A 83 -2.37 -5.38 2.86
N HIS A 84 -3.69 -5.58 2.67
CA HIS A 84 -4.47 -6.48 3.54
C HIS A 84 -3.82 -7.88 3.73
N GLY A 85 -3.38 -8.15 4.96
CA GLY A 85 -2.71 -9.40 5.35
C GLY A 85 -1.27 -9.57 4.85
N HIS A 86 -0.71 -8.55 4.18
CA HIS A 86 0.68 -8.51 3.70
C HIS A 86 1.67 -8.74 4.82
N ILE A 87 1.56 -7.96 5.91
CA ILE A 87 2.48 -8.04 7.05
C ILE A 87 2.54 -9.45 7.65
N ARG A 88 1.42 -10.21 7.62
CA ARG A 88 1.37 -11.59 8.12
C ARG A 88 1.94 -12.60 7.13
N ARG A 89 1.69 -12.44 5.83
CA ARG A 89 2.29 -13.29 4.80
C ARG A 89 3.80 -13.10 4.76
N VAL A 90 4.28 -11.86 4.77
CA VAL A 90 5.71 -11.51 4.84
C VAL A 90 6.36 -12.10 6.08
N GLN A 91 5.71 -12.02 7.25
CA GLN A 91 6.20 -12.66 8.47
C GLN A 91 6.36 -14.17 8.32
N ALA A 92 5.34 -14.86 7.80
CA ALA A 92 5.39 -16.31 7.58
C ALA A 92 6.48 -16.71 6.57
N TYR A 93 6.62 -15.94 5.47
CA TYR A 93 7.66 -16.16 4.48
C TYR A 93 9.07 -15.96 5.07
N ALA A 94 9.27 -14.89 5.84
CA ALA A 94 10.55 -14.56 6.46
C ALA A 94 10.98 -15.63 7.46
N GLU A 95 10.07 -16.07 8.34
CA GLU A 95 10.33 -17.11 9.33
C GLU A 95 10.71 -18.43 8.66
N LYS A 96 9.94 -18.85 7.65
CA LYS A 96 10.20 -20.10 6.95
C LYS A 96 11.53 -20.07 6.22
N LEU A 97 11.83 -18.98 5.50
CA LEU A 97 13.11 -18.81 4.81
C LEU A 97 14.30 -18.76 5.77
N ALA A 98 14.14 -18.12 6.94
CA ALA A 98 15.18 -18.06 7.96
C ALA A 98 15.55 -19.45 8.51
N VAL A 99 14.56 -20.32 8.71
CA VAL A 99 14.80 -21.73 9.11
C VAL A 99 15.65 -22.46 8.06
N HIS A 100 15.34 -22.30 6.77
CA HIS A 100 16.11 -22.94 5.69
C HIS A 100 17.53 -22.37 5.54
N LEU A 101 17.75 -21.13 5.98
CA LEU A 101 19.07 -20.50 6.03
C LEU A 101 19.88 -20.86 7.29
N GLY A 102 19.35 -21.70 8.18
CA GLY A 102 20.04 -22.16 9.39
C GLY A 102 19.97 -21.18 10.57
N VAL A 103 18.98 -20.30 10.62
CA VAL A 103 18.77 -19.39 11.76
C VAL A 103 18.16 -20.17 12.93
N GLU A 104 19.01 -20.63 13.85
CA GLU A 104 18.60 -21.38 15.06
C GLU A 104 18.47 -20.51 16.31
N GLY A 105 19.01 -19.29 16.29
CA GLY A 105 19.03 -18.40 17.44
C GLY A 105 17.65 -17.80 17.76
N LYS A 106 17.12 -18.06 18.96
CA LYS A 106 15.83 -17.52 19.43
C LYS A 106 15.70 -16.00 19.25
N ASN A 107 16.75 -15.24 19.56
CA ASN A 107 16.74 -13.78 19.41
C ASN A 107 16.75 -13.33 17.95
N GLN A 108 17.44 -14.07 17.06
CA GLN A 108 17.43 -13.76 15.63
C GLN A 108 16.05 -14.03 15.02
N MET A 109 15.43 -15.15 15.39
CA MET A 109 14.07 -15.47 14.96
C MET A 109 13.04 -14.43 15.43
N LEU A 110 13.11 -14.02 16.70
CA LEU A 110 12.26 -12.95 17.24
C LEU A 110 12.47 -11.62 16.50
N ALA A 111 13.71 -11.28 16.14
CA ALA A 111 13.99 -10.10 15.33
C ALA A 111 13.35 -10.20 13.95
N ILE A 112 13.40 -11.36 13.29
CA ILE A 112 12.78 -11.60 11.98
C ILE A 112 11.25 -11.47 12.07
N GLN A 113 10.64 -12.12 13.06
CA GLN A 113 9.21 -12.07 13.29
C GLN A 113 8.71 -10.65 13.58
N ALA A 114 9.37 -9.92 14.48
CA ALA A 114 9.02 -8.55 14.81
C ALA A 114 9.34 -7.58 13.66
N GLY A 115 10.47 -7.77 12.97
CA GLY A 115 10.91 -6.94 11.86
C GLY A 115 9.99 -7.04 10.65
N ALA A 116 9.50 -8.24 10.34
CA ALA A 116 8.50 -8.41 9.28
C ALA A 116 7.20 -7.66 9.56
N LEU A 117 6.74 -7.60 10.82
CA LEU A 117 5.55 -6.84 11.18
C LEU A 117 5.79 -5.32 11.13
N LEU A 118 6.99 -4.87 11.51
CA LEU A 118 7.28 -3.46 11.76
C LEU A 118 8.07 -2.77 10.66
N HIS A 119 8.48 -3.47 9.59
CA HIS A 119 9.35 -2.93 8.55
C HIS A 119 8.83 -1.62 7.96
N ASP A 120 7.51 -1.54 7.79
CA ASP A 120 6.80 -0.43 7.19
C ASP A 120 6.21 0.57 8.20
N ILE A 121 6.51 0.46 9.50
CA ILE A 121 5.94 1.33 10.54
C ILE A 121 6.20 2.83 10.26
N GLY A 122 7.32 3.14 9.60
CA GLY A 122 7.68 4.51 9.21
C GLY A 122 6.80 5.12 8.12
N LYS A 123 5.97 4.34 7.42
CA LYS A 123 4.99 4.85 6.44
C LYS A 123 4.01 5.86 7.06
N ILE A 124 3.87 5.86 8.38
CA ILE A 124 3.07 6.86 9.11
C ILE A 124 3.50 8.32 8.84
N ALA A 125 4.78 8.54 8.52
CA ALA A 125 5.32 9.86 8.20
C ALA A 125 5.18 10.24 6.72
N ILE A 126 4.72 9.31 5.87
CA ILE A 126 4.54 9.55 4.44
C ILE A 126 3.16 10.17 4.20
N PRO A 127 3.07 11.29 3.44
CA PRO A 127 1.79 11.88 3.08
C PRO A 127 0.89 10.91 2.31
N GLU A 128 -0.38 10.88 2.68
CA GLU A 128 -1.41 9.99 2.12
C GLU A 128 -1.54 10.08 0.59
N TYR A 129 -1.44 11.27 0.01
CA TYR A 129 -1.49 11.46 -1.44
C TYR A 129 -0.30 10.82 -2.19
N ILE A 130 0.83 10.58 -1.51
CA ILE A 130 1.98 9.84 -2.04
C ILE A 130 1.77 8.35 -1.82
N LEU A 131 1.38 7.96 -0.61
CA LEU A 131 1.19 6.56 -0.23
C LEU A 131 0.11 5.88 -1.08
N ASN A 132 -1.02 6.55 -1.30
CA ASN A 132 -2.18 6.02 -2.00
C ASN A 132 -2.18 6.37 -3.50
N LYS A 133 -1.07 6.84 -4.05
CA LYS A 133 -0.99 7.23 -5.46
C LYS A 133 -1.15 5.99 -6.35
N PRO A 134 -2.17 5.91 -7.22
CA PRO A 134 -2.43 4.71 -8.04
C PRO A 134 -1.52 4.64 -9.28
N THR A 135 -0.43 5.43 -9.30
CA THR A 135 0.51 5.55 -10.41
C THR A 135 1.94 5.56 -9.91
N VAL A 136 2.87 5.41 -10.85
CA VAL A 136 4.31 5.53 -10.56
C VAL A 136 4.60 6.87 -9.89
N LEU A 137 5.33 6.81 -8.78
CA LEU A 137 5.80 7.99 -8.06
C LEU A 137 6.77 8.79 -8.93
N THR A 138 6.67 10.11 -8.87
CA THR A 138 7.72 11.00 -9.41
C THR A 138 8.98 10.88 -8.58
N GLU A 139 10.14 11.26 -9.13
CA GLU A 139 11.42 11.21 -8.40
C GLU A 139 11.33 11.91 -7.03
N THR A 140 10.74 13.10 -6.98
CA THR A 140 10.57 13.85 -5.72
C THR A 140 9.62 13.19 -4.72
N GLU A 141 8.62 12.45 -5.19
CA GLU A 141 7.72 11.69 -4.32
C GLU A 141 8.40 10.40 -3.85
N TYR A 142 9.21 9.78 -4.71
CA TYR A 142 9.99 8.59 -4.37
C TYR A 142 11.06 8.91 -3.33
N GLU A 143 11.76 10.05 -3.43
CA GLU A 143 12.68 10.53 -2.39
C GLU A 143 11.97 10.71 -1.03
N LYS A 144 10.72 11.17 -1.01
CA LYS A 144 9.93 11.23 0.23
C LYS A 144 9.60 9.83 0.73
N MET A 145 9.24 8.90 -0.16
CA MET A 145 8.96 7.51 0.20
C MET A 145 10.18 6.83 0.85
N LYS A 146 11.40 7.09 0.37
CA LYS A 146 12.65 6.52 0.90
C LYS A 146 12.95 6.87 2.36
N ILE A 147 12.23 7.82 2.96
CA ILE A 147 12.44 8.26 4.33
C ILE A 147 11.86 7.25 5.35
N HIS A 148 10.88 6.42 4.95
CA HIS A 148 10.17 5.55 5.89
C HIS A 148 11.06 4.54 6.65
N PRO A 149 12.13 3.92 6.08
CA PRO A 149 12.97 2.99 6.86
C PRO A 149 13.72 3.73 7.97
N VAL A 150 14.15 4.98 7.70
CA VAL A 150 14.84 5.82 8.68
C VAL A 150 13.89 6.27 9.78
N VAL A 151 12.67 6.70 9.42
CA VAL A 151 11.65 7.06 10.42
C VAL A 151 11.28 5.85 11.27
N GLY A 152 11.05 4.68 10.65
CA GLY A 152 10.74 3.45 11.35
C GLY A 152 11.86 3.05 12.32
N ALA A 153 13.12 3.10 11.86
CA ALA A 153 14.28 2.83 12.71
C ALA A 153 14.37 3.79 13.90
N ASN A 154 14.15 5.10 13.68
CA ASN A 154 14.17 6.10 14.75
C ASN A 154 13.04 5.87 15.76
N MET A 155 11.83 5.55 15.31
CA MET A 155 10.71 5.22 16.19
C MET A 155 10.99 3.98 17.02
N LEU A 156 11.57 2.94 16.43
CA LEU A 156 11.89 1.70 17.13
C LEU A 156 13.11 1.84 18.06
N SER A 157 14.01 2.78 17.79
CA SER A 157 15.20 3.02 18.63
C SER A 157 14.88 3.54 20.03
N THR A 158 13.66 4.05 20.26
CA THR A 158 13.22 4.47 21.60
C THR A 158 12.84 3.30 22.50
N ILE A 159 12.80 2.08 21.97
CA ILE A 159 12.45 0.85 22.68
C ILE A 159 13.68 -0.04 22.77
N GLU A 160 14.00 -0.50 23.98
CA GLU A 160 15.10 -1.45 24.22
C GLU A 160 14.65 -2.88 23.88
N PHE A 161 14.72 -3.23 22.59
CA PHE A 161 14.47 -4.61 22.17
C PHE A 161 15.63 -5.54 22.58
N PRO A 162 15.37 -6.75 23.09
CA PRO A 162 16.41 -7.71 23.46
C PRO A 162 17.09 -8.39 22.25
N TYR A 163 16.80 -7.91 21.04
CA TYR A 163 17.25 -8.47 19.77
C TYR A 163 17.43 -7.36 18.70
N PRO A 164 18.27 -7.59 17.67
CA PRO A 164 18.65 -6.55 16.70
C PRO A 164 17.55 -6.29 15.66
N LEU A 165 16.50 -5.57 16.06
CA LEU A 165 15.36 -5.20 15.23
C LEU A 165 15.61 -3.95 14.37
N VAL A 166 16.19 -2.90 14.96
CA VAL A 166 16.35 -1.59 14.32
C VAL A 166 17.18 -1.66 13.03
N PRO A 167 18.34 -2.36 12.97
CA PRO A 167 19.09 -2.49 11.72
C PRO A 167 18.32 -3.24 10.63
N MET A 168 17.50 -4.22 11.00
CA MET A 168 16.67 -4.96 10.04
C MET A 168 15.64 -4.04 9.38
N VAL A 169 14.92 -3.24 10.17
CA VAL A 169 13.92 -2.29 9.67
C VAL A 169 14.57 -1.16 8.89
N LYS A 170 15.73 -0.64 9.32
CA LYS A 170 16.41 0.43 8.58
C LYS A 170 16.88 -0.01 7.20
N SER A 171 17.38 -1.23 7.08
CA SER A 171 18.11 -1.71 5.89
C SER A 171 17.29 -2.61 4.96
N HIS A 172 15.99 -2.78 5.16
CA HIS A 172 15.17 -3.70 4.34
C HIS A 172 15.00 -3.28 2.86
N HIS A 173 15.39 -2.04 2.52
CA HIS A 173 15.48 -1.55 1.14
C HIS A 173 16.92 -1.36 0.64
N GLU A 174 17.91 -1.85 1.39
CA GLU A 174 19.27 -1.98 0.90
C GLU A 174 19.34 -3.05 -0.17
N ARG A 175 20.27 -2.87 -1.12
CA ARG A 175 20.47 -3.78 -2.24
C ARG A 175 21.85 -4.40 -2.15
N TRP A 176 21.96 -5.66 -2.52
CA TRP A 176 23.23 -6.40 -2.50
C TRP A 176 24.37 -5.68 -3.26
N ASP A 177 24.04 -4.97 -4.36
CA ASP A 177 24.96 -4.19 -5.18
C ASP A 177 25.43 -2.86 -4.56
N GLY A 178 24.78 -2.40 -3.48
CA GLY A 178 25.04 -1.10 -2.84
C GLY A 178 24.20 0.06 -3.39
N ASN A 179 23.31 -0.19 -4.36
CA ASN A 179 22.47 0.86 -4.95
C ASN A 179 21.13 1.05 -4.20
N GLY A 180 21.03 0.49 -2.99
CA GLY A 180 19.86 0.59 -2.12
C GLY A 180 19.83 1.89 -1.31
N TYR A 181 18.95 1.92 -0.32
CA TYR A 181 18.80 3.03 0.62
C TYR A 181 18.43 2.49 2.00
N PRO A 182 18.67 3.25 3.10
CA PRO A 182 19.14 4.64 3.16
C PRO A 182 20.67 4.85 3.20
N ASP A 183 21.45 3.84 3.59
CA ASP A 183 22.88 3.98 3.85
C ASP A 183 23.75 3.50 2.66
N GLY A 184 23.18 2.76 1.71
CA GLY A 184 23.89 2.24 0.55
C GLY A 184 24.82 1.07 0.88
N LEU A 185 24.42 0.26 1.87
CA LEU A 185 25.19 -0.89 2.35
C LEU A 185 25.35 -1.94 1.24
N LYS A 186 26.50 -2.63 1.23
CA LYS A 186 26.81 -3.60 0.17
C LYS A 186 27.10 -5.00 0.71
N GLY A 187 26.56 -6.02 0.04
CA GLY A 187 26.82 -7.42 0.38
C GLY A 187 26.48 -7.76 1.83
N GLU A 188 27.47 -8.28 2.57
CA GLU A 188 27.31 -8.74 3.95
C GLU A 188 27.26 -7.62 4.98
N GLU A 189 27.51 -6.35 4.59
CA GLU A 189 27.23 -5.20 5.45
C GLU A 189 25.74 -5.08 5.78
N ILE A 190 24.89 -5.61 4.89
CA ILE A 190 23.45 -5.70 5.10
C ILE A 190 23.18 -6.85 6.09
N PRO A 191 22.49 -6.61 7.22
CA PRO A 191 22.12 -7.66 8.16
C PRO A 191 21.38 -8.80 7.46
N LEU A 192 21.69 -10.06 7.81
CA LEU A 192 21.03 -11.23 7.21
C LEU A 192 19.50 -11.13 7.29
N ASN A 193 18.98 -10.68 8.42
CA ASN A 193 17.54 -10.49 8.63
C ASN A 193 16.93 -9.47 7.64
N ALA A 194 17.67 -8.39 7.30
CA ALA A 194 17.22 -7.41 6.30
C ALA A 194 17.26 -7.99 4.88
N ARG A 195 18.26 -8.82 4.55
CA ARG A 195 18.36 -9.52 3.26
C ARG A 195 17.20 -10.50 3.05
N ILE A 196 16.84 -11.24 4.09
CA ILE A 196 15.65 -12.12 4.11
C ILE A 196 14.39 -11.30 3.89
N LEU A 197 14.21 -10.24 4.69
CA LEU A 197 13.01 -9.39 4.64
C LEU A 197 12.80 -8.73 3.28
N SER A 198 13.85 -8.14 2.71
CA SER A 198 13.82 -7.48 1.40
C SER A 198 13.33 -8.42 0.29
N LEU A 199 13.81 -9.68 0.31
CA LEU A 199 13.39 -10.68 -0.66
C LEU A 199 11.91 -11.03 -0.50
N VAL A 200 11.46 -11.34 0.72
CA VAL A 200 10.09 -11.80 0.95
C VAL A 200 9.04 -10.70 0.82
N ASP A 201 9.39 -9.44 1.14
CA ASP A 201 8.55 -8.26 0.89
C ASP A 201 8.34 -8.07 -0.62
N CYS A 202 9.43 -8.14 -1.40
CA CYS A 202 9.32 -8.10 -2.86
C CYS A 202 8.49 -9.26 -3.39
N TYR A 203 8.70 -10.47 -2.88
CA TYR A 203 7.94 -11.65 -3.30
C TYR A 203 6.43 -11.44 -3.10
N ASP A 204 6.00 -11.02 -1.91
CA ASP A 204 4.58 -10.76 -1.63
C ASP A 204 4.02 -9.67 -2.56
N ALA A 205 4.82 -8.63 -2.82
CA ALA A 205 4.44 -7.56 -3.74
C ALA A 205 4.30 -8.05 -5.20
N LEU A 206 5.09 -9.03 -5.64
CA LEU A 206 5.03 -9.63 -6.98
C LEU A 206 3.86 -10.61 -7.17
N THR A 207 3.49 -11.34 -6.11
CA THR A 207 2.46 -12.39 -6.15
C THR A 207 1.07 -11.92 -5.71
N THR A 208 0.96 -10.73 -5.12
CA THR A 208 -0.31 -10.13 -4.74
C THR A 208 -0.83 -9.16 -5.80
N ASN A 209 -2.15 -9.09 -5.97
CA ASN A 209 -2.78 -8.17 -6.92
C ASN A 209 -2.63 -6.71 -6.46
N ARG A 210 -2.15 -5.83 -7.33
CA ARG A 210 -2.03 -4.38 -7.08
C ARG A 210 -2.84 -3.58 -8.10
N PRO A 211 -3.30 -2.36 -7.79
CA PRO A 211 -4.18 -1.56 -8.66
C PRO A 211 -3.64 -1.31 -10.07
N TYR A 212 -2.33 -1.37 -10.25
CA TYR A 212 -1.65 -1.09 -11.50
C TYR A 212 -0.99 -2.33 -12.11
N ARG A 213 -1.08 -3.51 -11.46
CA ARG A 213 -0.40 -4.73 -11.92
C ARG A 213 -1.05 -6.01 -11.40
N SER A 214 -1.33 -6.94 -12.31
CA SER A 214 -1.71 -8.32 -11.98
C SER A 214 -0.55 -9.09 -11.32
N PRO A 215 -0.85 -10.09 -10.47
CA PRO A 215 0.19 -10.93 -9.86
C PRO A 215 0.96 -11.72 -10.92
N MET A 216 2.25 -11.91 -10.71
CA MET A 216 3.13 -12.71 -11.59
C MET A 216 2.94 -14.21 -11.37
N SER A 217 3.18 -15.01 -12.41
CA SER A 217 3.24 -16.48 -12.28
C SER A 217 4.46 -16.91 -11.46
N ARG A 218 4.40 -18.12 -10.88
CA ARG A 218 5.51 -18.71 -10.12
C ARG A 218 6.80 -18.75 -10.95
N GLU A 219 6.71 -19.12 -12.22
CA GLU A 219 7.85 -19.18 -13.15
C GLU A 219 8.44 -17.79 -13.40
N GLU A 220 7.59 -16.77 -13.61
CA GLU A 220 8.02 -15.39 -13.80
C GLU A 220 8.77 -14.85 -12.58
N VAL A 221 8.28 -15.15 -11.38
CA VAL A 221 8.90 -14.76 -10.11
C VAL A 221 10.26 -15.43 -9.93
N ILE A 222 10.37 -16.73 -10.21
CA ILE A 222 11.65 -17.46 -10.14
C ILE A 222 12.66 -16.83 -11.11
N GLN A 223 12.25 -16.54 -12.35
CA GLN A 223 13.13 -15.90 -13.34
C GLN A 223 13.53 -14.49 -12.93
N PHE A 224 12.62 -13.73 -12.30
CA PHE A 224 12.93 -12.43 -11.74
C PHE A 224 14.01 -12.52 -10.67
N PHE A 225 13.85 -13.38 -9.66
CA PHE A 225 14.84 -13.51 -8.58
C PHE A 225 16.18 -14.05 -9.06
N ARG A 226 16.19 -15.00 -10.02
CA ARG A 226 17.44 -15.46 -10.65
C ARG A 226 18.21 -14.33 -11.33
N ARG A 227 17.51 -13.43 -12.01
CA ARG A 227 18.11 -12.26 -12.67
C ARG A 227 18.62 -11.20 -11.71
N GLU A 228 17.93 -11.01 -10.59
CA GLU A 228 18.26 -10.00 -9.60
C GLU A 228 19.21 -10.52 -8.49
N SER A 229 19.51 -11.82 -8.50
CA SER A 229 20.52 -12.47 -7.67
C SER A 229 21.90 -11.85 -7.88
N GLY A 230 22.55 -11.42 -6.79
CA GLY A 230 23.84 -10.73 -6.81
C GLY A 230 23.77 -9.27 -7.26
N ARG A 231 22.57 -8.76 -7.59
CA ARG A 231 22.32 -7.34 -7.88
C ARG A 231 21.47 -6.72 -6.78
N ALA A 232 20.18 -7.03 -6.76
CA ALA A 232 19.28 -6.53 -5.72
C ALA A 232 19.36 -7.40 -4.47
N TYR A 233 19.44 -8.72 -4.65
CA TYR A 233 19.26 -9.69 -3.57
C TYR A 233 20.51 -10.56 -3.38
N ASP A 234 20.70 -11.01 -2.15
CA ASP A 234 21.76 -11.94 -1.79
C ASP A 234 21.62 -13.27 -2.54
N PRO A 235 22.64 -13.72 -3.29
CA PRO A 235 22.61 -15.00 -3.99
C PRO A 235 22.28 -16.22 -3.11
N ALA A 236 22.77 -16.26 -1.88
CA ALA A 236 22.53 -17.37 -0.96
C ALA A 236 21.06 -17.39 -0.50
N VAL A 237 20.50 -16.22 -0.21
CA VAL A 237 19.08 -16.07 0.19
C VAL A 237 18.16 -16.41 -0.99
N VAL A 238 18.49 -15.95 -2.21
CA VAL A 238 17.73 -16.29 -3.43
C VAL A 238 17.76 -17.79 -3.69
N GLN A 239 18.91 -18.44 -3.56
CA GLN A 239 19.03 -19.87 -3.77
C GLN A 239 18.16 -20.65 -2.78
N ALA A 240 18.28 -20.35 -1.48
CA ALA A 240 17.46 -20.98 -0.44
C ALA A 240 15.95 -20.73 -0.67
N PHE A 241 15.58 -19.52 -1.10
CA PHE A 241 14.20 -19.19 -1.42
C PHE A 241 13.64 -20.02 -2.59
N ILE A 242 14.41 -20.18 -3.66
CA ILE A 242 13.98 -20.95 -4.84
C ILE A 242 13.88 -22.44 -4.50
N ASP A 243 14.84 -22.98 -3.75
CA ASP A 243 14.88 -24.40 -3.39
C ASP A 243 13.73 -24.80 -2.47
N HIS A 244 13.26 -23.87 -1.62
CA HIS A 244 12.19 -24.10 -0.63
C HIS A 244 10.90 -23.33 -0.93
N LEU A 245 10.72 -22.85 -2.16
CA LEU A 245 9.60 -21.98 -2.54
C LEU A 245 8.22 -22.58 -2.21
N GLU A 246 8.06 -23.89 -2.40
CA GLU A 246 6.80 -24.58 -2.12
C GLU A 246 6.44 -24.54 -0.63
N GLU A 247 7.41 -24.77 0.25
CA GLU A 247 7.20 -24.72 1.69
C GLU A 247 6.94 -23.28 2.18
N ILE A 248 7.58 -22.30 1.55
CA ILE A 248 7.39 -20.88 1.84
C ILE A 248 5.99 -20.44 1.40
N GLU A 249 5.55 -20.83 0.21
CA GLU A 249 4.19 -20.57 -0.30
C GLU A 249 3.12 -21.15 0.63
N GLU A 250 3.31 -22.39 1.09
CA GLU A 250 2.39 -23.05 2.00
C GLU A 250 2.31 -22.32 3.36
N ALA A 251 3.44 -21.86 3.87
CA ALA A 251 3.49 -21.06 5.10
C ALA A 251 2.62 -19.78 4.97
N GLY A 252 2.71 -19.05 3.86
CA GLY A 252 1.88 -17.86 3.66
C GLY A 252 0.39 -18.15 3.43
N LYS A 253 0.05 -19.27 2.78
CA LYS A 253 -1.36 -19.68 2.59
C LYS A 253 -2.04 -20.09 3.89
N SER A 254 -1.26 -20.64 4.82
CA SER A 254 -1.74 -21.08 6.14
C SER A 254 -2.12 -19.92 7.07
N VAL A 255 -1.74 -18.68 6.71
CA VAL A 255 -2.06 -17.48 7.48
C VAL A 255 -3.55 -17.17 7.35
N VAL A 256 -4.29 -17.34 8.45
CA VAL A 256 -5.67 -16.90 8.57
C VAL A 256 -5.68 -15.37 8.70
N ILE A 257 -5.98 -14.67 7.61
CA ILE A 257 -6.29 -13.23 7.64
C ILE A 257 -7.70 -13.09 8.23
N PRO A 258 -7.90 -12.43 9.38
CA PRO A 258 -9.25 -12.16 9.87
C PRO A 258 -10.01 -11.35 8.82
N THR A 259 -11.05 -11.93 8.24
CA THR A 259 -11.93 -11.27 7.26
C THR A 259 -12.93 -10.30 7.91
N GLY A 260 -12.88 -10.15 9.24
CA GLY A 260 -13.61 -9.13 9.97
C GLY A 260 -12.79 -7.84 10.01
N GLY A 261 -13.39 -6.73 9.63
CA GLY A 261 -12.76 -5.41 9.72
C GLY A 261 -12.08 -5.20 11.06
N ILE A 262 -10.93 -4.54 11.00
CA ILE A 262 -10.06 -4.28 12.15
C ILE A 262 -10.95 -3.74 13.27
N TRP A 263 -10.99 -4.45 14.42
CA TRP A 263 -11.84 -4.19 15.60
C TRP A 263 -13.24 -4.82 15.67
N GLY A 264 -13.63 -5.75 14.78
CA GLY A 264 -15.02 -6.23 14.76
C GLY A 264 -16.01 -5.15 14.33
N ILE A 265 -15.48 -4.06 13.77
CA ILE A 265 -16.21 -3.08 13.01
C ILE A 265 -16.31 -3.67 11.61
N SER A 266 -17.47 -4.22 11.27
CA SER A 266 -17.75 -4.58 9.89
C SER A 266 -17.49 -3.35 9.02
N GLU A 267 -16.98 -3.55 7.80
CA GLU A 267 -17.21 -2.61 6.71
C GLU A 267 -18.72 -2.54 6.47
N ASN A 268 -19.45 -1.88 7.36
CA ASN A 268 -20.68 -1.25 6.99
C ASN A 268 -20.25 -0.13 6.04
N SER A 269 -20.61 -0.31 4.78
CA SER A 269 -20.71 0.71 3.74
C SER A 269 -21.72 1.82 4.11
N SER A 270 -21.58 2.35 5.32
CA SER A 270 -22.31 3.50 5.84
C SER A 270 -21.31 4.45 6.45
N ALA A 271 -20.86 5.40 5.64
CA ALA A 271 -20.41 6.73 6.01
C ALA A 271 -19.96 6.88 7.48
N SER A 272 -18.66 6.68 7.75
CA SER A 272 -18.06 7.18 8.97
C SER A 272 -18.00 8.71 8.89
N THR A 273 -19.03 9.32 9.47
CA THR A 273 -19.10 10.72 9.84
C THR A 273 -18.06 10.97 10.92
N GLY A 274 -16.86 11.40 10.54
CA GLY A 274 -15.79 11.68 11.50
C GLY A 274 -14.61 12.39 10.87
N ASN A 275 -14.64 13.73 10.90
CA ASN A 275 -13.62 14.65 10.39
C ASN A 275 -13.29 14.52 8.90
N VAL A 276 -14.24 14.99 8.08
CA VAL A 276 -13.95 15.46 6.71
C VAL A 276 -12.77 16.43 6.81
N ARG A 277 -11.62 16.01 6.28
CA ARG A 277 -10.45 16.86 6.09
C ARG A 277 -10.94 18.11 5.36
N LYS A 278 -10.82 19.28 5.97
CA LYS A 278 -11.07 20.56 5.31
C LYS A 278 -10.07 20.62 4.15
N LEU A 279 -10.53 20.33 2.93
CA LEU A 279 -9.69 20.33 1.74
C LEU A 279 -9.05 21.72 1.63
N GLU A 280 -7.74 21.78 1.85
CA GLU A 280 -6.99 23.02 1.75
C GLU A 280 -6.94 23.48 0.29
N LYS A 281 -7.02 24.80 0.11
CA LYS A 281 -7.05 25.49 -1.18
C LYS A 281 -5.83 25.11 -2.03
N ALA A 282 -6.01 24.16 -2.95
CA ALA A 282 -5.06 23.96 -4.03
C ALA A 282 -5.19 25.16 -5.00
N GLN A 283 -4.32 26.15 -4.84
CA GLN A 283 -4.17 27.20 -5.86
C GLN A 283 -3.74 26.55 -7.18
N PRO A 284 -4.39 26.86 -8.31
CA PRO A 284 -3.94 26.36 -9.60
C PRO A 284 -2.59 27.01 -9.95
N THR A 285 -1.50 26.24 -9.80
CA THR A 285 -0.20 26.65 -10.31
C THR A 285 -0.17 26.41 -11.82
N LEU A 286 -0.22 27.52 -12.56
CA LEU A 286 0.37 27.75 -13.89
C LEU A 286 0.09 26.71 -15.01
N ALA A 287 -0.78 27.06 -15.97
CA ALA A 287 -0.60 26.74 -17.40
C ALA A 287 -1.45 27.59 -18.39
N TYR A 288 -2.12 28.66 -17.95
CA TYR A 288 -2.99 29.49 -18.83
C TYR A 288 -2.22 30.12 -20.01
N SER A 289 -0.96 30.52 -19.80
CA SER A 289 -0.12 31.16 -20.82
C SER A 289 0.39 30.21 -21.90
N LYS A 290 0.43 28.89 -21.65
CA LYS A 290 0.84 27.93 -22.68
C LYS A 290 -0.31 27.63 -23.64
N ALA A 291 -1.57 27.53 -23.16
CA ALA A 291 -2.83 27.37 -23.92
C ALA A 291 -3.01 28.32 -25.09
N LEU A 292 -2.63 29.57 -24.90
CA LEU A 292 -2.74 30.62 -25.92
C LEU A 292 -1.69 30.52 -27.04
N ASN A 293 -0.71 29.61 -26.98
CA ASN A 293 0.30 29.42 -28.03
C ASN A 293 -0.03 28.27 -29.01
N ALA A 294 -1.23 27.68 -28.95
CA ALA A 294 -1.69 26.65 -29.88
C ALA A 294 -1.99 27.21 -31.29
N GLY A 295 -2.07 26.34 -32.30
CA GLY A 295 -2.45 26.76 -33.66
C GLY A 295 -3.87 27.38 -33.73
N PRO A 296 -4.16 28.25 -34.72
CA PRO A 296 -5.39 29.05 -34.78
C PRO A 296 -6.70 28.24 -34.80
N GLU A 297 -6.70 26.99 -35.30
CA GLU A 297 -7.88 26.11 -35.26
C GLU A 297 -8.16 25.55 -33.85
N VAL A 298 -7.11 25.12 -33.13
CA VAL A 298 -7.23 24.65 -31.74
C VAL A 298 -7.59 25.82 -30.83
N GLN A 299 -7.04 27.01 -31.09
CA GLN A 299 -7.49 28.23 -30.43
C GLN A 299 -8.96 28.49 -30.71
N ARG A 300 -9.46 28.37 -31.95
CA ARG A 300 -10.87 28.61 -32.28
C ARG A 300 -11.80 27.65 -31.55
N GLU A 301 -11.47 26.37 -31.44
CA GLU A 301 -12.27 25.41 -30.68
C GLU A 301 -12.12 25.59 -29.17
N LEU A 302 -10.93 25.95 -28.67
CA LEU A 302 -10.77 26.35 -27.26
C LEU A 302 -11.56 27.62 -26.93
N TYR A 303 -11.60 28.60 -27.85
CA TYR A 303 -12.40 29.81 -27.75
C TYR A 303 -13.88 29.50 -27.88
N SER A 304 -14.30 28.55 -28.71
CA SER A 304 -15.71 28.14 -28.83
C SER A 304 -16.18 27.44 -27.56
N VAL A 305 -15.35 26.57 -26.99
CA VAL A 305 -15.57 25.95 -25.67
C VAL A 305 -15.57 27.04 -24.60
N PHE A 306 -14.68 28.03 -24.66
CA PHE A 306 -14.60 29.13 -23.69
C PHE A 306 -15.78 30.11 -23.76
N GLU A 307 -16.22 30.49 -24.95
CA GLU A 307 -17.40 31.34 -25.19
C GLU A 307 -18.68 30.60 -24.81
N PHE A 308 -18.79 29.32 -25.17
CA PHE A 308 -19.91 28.48 -24.76
C PHE A 308 -19.94 28.30 -23.24
N ALA A 309 -18.77 28.11 -22.62
CA ALA A 309 -18.59 28.05 -21.19
C ALA A 309 -18.96 29.41 -20.52
N ARG A 310 -18.71 30.55 -21.17
CA ARG A 310 -19.12 31.88 -20.66
C ARG A 310 -20.57 32.25 -20.94
N ALA A 311 -21.28 31.53 -21.79
CA ALA A 311 -22.68 31.82 -22.11
C ALA A 311 -23.60 31.46 -20.93
N ASP A 312 -24.54 32.35 -20.59
CA ASP A 312 -25.47 32.15 -19.47
C ASP A 312 -26.36 30.91 -19.69
N PHE A 313 -26.12 29.84 -18.91
CA PHE A 313 -26.82 28.55 -18.98
C PHE A 313 -28.22 28.55 -18.33
N GLN A 314 -28.96 29.66 -18.41
CA GLN A 314 -30.28 29.76 -17.77
C GLN A 314 -31.36 28.88 -18.42
N CYS A 315 -31.07 28.18 -19.52
CA CYS A 315 -32.06 27.37 -20.26
C CYS A 315 -31.64 25.91 -20.57
N LEU A 316 -30.49 25.42 -20.09
CA LEU A 316 -30.00 24.07 -20.43
C LEU A 316 -29.83 23.19 -19.19
N ARG A 317 -30.26 21.94 -19.28
CA ARG A 317 -30.04 20.95 -18.21
C ARG A 317 -28.56 20.52 -18.21
N PRO A 318 -27.95 20.15 -17.05
CA PRO A 318 -26.56 19.70 -16.98
C PRO A 318 -26.19 18.60 -17.98
N ALA A 319 -27.13 17.68 -18.26
CA ALA A 319 -26.97 16.64 -19.27
C ALA A 319 -26.81 17.17 -20.71
N GLU A 320 -27.48 18.28 -21.05
CA GLU A 320 -27.39 18.91 -22.38
C GLU A 320 -26.04 19.62 -22.55
N ILE A 321 -25.52 20.19 -21.46
CA ILE A 321 -24.20 20.83 -21.42
C ILE A 321 -23.10 19.77 -21.59
N PHE A 322 -23.15 18.67 -20.84
CA PHE A 322 -22.18 17.59 -20.95
C PHE A 322 -22.23 16.88 -22.31
N SER A 323 -23.41 16.75 -22.92
CA SER A 323 -23.56 16.20 -24.27
C SER A 323 -22.92 17.10 -25.33
N PHE A 324 -23.17 18.41 -25.27
CA PHE A 324 -22.52 19.39 -26.15
C PHE A 324 -21.00 19.38 -25.99
N MET A 325 -20.52 19.36 -24.75
CA MET A 325 -19.10 19.30 -24.45
C MET A 325 -18.46 17.99 -24.90
N GLY A 326 -19.15 16.85 -24.74
CA GLY A 326 -18.72 15.57 -25.26
C GLY A 326 -18.48 15.63 -26.77
N GLY A 327 -19.42 16.22 -27.53
CA GLY A 327 -19.26 16.42 -28.98
C GLY A 327 -18.09 17.32 -29.34
N LYS A 328 -17.85 18.40 -28.59
CA LYS A 328 -16.71 19.30 -28.80
C LYS A 328 -15.37 18.66 -28.43
N LEU A 329 -15.33 17.92 -27.34
CA LEU A 329 -14.15 17.16 -26.93
C LEU A 329 -13.83 16.09 -27.99
N GLN A 330 -14.83 15.44 -28.59
CA GLN A 330 -14.64 14.41 -29.62
C GLN A 330 -14.05 14.98 -30.92
N ALA A 331 -14.27 16.27 -31.20
CA ALA A 331 -13.63 16.98 -32.30
C ALA A 331 -12.16 17.31 -32.01
N LEU A 332 -11.79 17.43 -30.74
CA LEU A 332 -10.43 17.78 -30.28
C LEU A 332 -9.57 16.54 -30.00
N VAL A 333 -10.15 15.48 -29.43
CA VAL A 333 -9.50 14.26 -28.97
C VAL A 333 -10.23 13.04 -29.54
N GLY A 334 -9.49 12.09 -30.10
CA GLY A 334 -10.04 10.77 -30.39
C GLY A 334 -10.26 9.98 -29.10
N PHE A 335 -11.50 9.81 -28.67
CA PHE A 335 -11.90 8.88 -27.61
C PHE A 335 -13.13 8.08 -28.01
N ASP A 336 -13.30 6.91 -27.40
CA ASP A 336 -14.44 6.01 -27.64
C ASP A 336 -15.57 6.25 -26.65
N ALA A 337 -15.22 6.62 -25.41
CA ALA A 337 -16.16 7.02 -24.36
C ALA A 337 -15.57 8.13 -23.48
N ALA A 338 -16.41 9.06 -23.06
CA ALA A 338 -16.12 10.10 -22.09
C ALA A 338 -17.16 10.02 -20.97
N VAL A 339 -16.72 9.90 -19.73
CA VAL A 339 -17.58 9.82 -18.54
C VAL A 339 -17.32 11.03 -17.66
N PHE A 340 -18.39 11.72 -17.29
CA PHE A 340 -18.37 12.82 -16.34
C PHE A 340 -18.85 12.27 -14.99
N TYR A 341 -17.94 12.27 -14.02
CA TYR A 341 -18.19 11.88 -12.65
C TYR A 341 -18.48 13.12 -11.81
N GLU A 342 -19.58 13.10 -11.09
CA GLU A 342 -19.98 14.10 -10.11
C GLU A 342 -19.61 13.59 -8.70
N ALA A 343 -18.94 14.42 -7.91
CA ALA A 343 -18.57 14.08 -6.54
C ALA A 343 -19.74 14.37 -5.58
N ASP A 344 -20.24 13.32 -4.93
CA ASP A 344 -21.10 13.44 -3.76
C ASP A 344 -20.23 13.43 -2.49
N LEU A 345 -19.89 14.64 -2.02
CA LEU A 345 -19.07 14.85 -0.83
C LEU A 345 -19.75 14.36 0.46
N THR A 346 -21.07 14.20 0.49
CA THR A 346 -21.79 13.71 1.68
C THR A 346 -21.65 12.21 1.85
N ARG A 347 -21.58 11.49 0.73
CA ARG A 347 -21.43 10.02 0.68
C ARG A 347 -19.99 9.57 0.47
N GLY A 348 -19.08 10.49 0.15
CA GLY A 348 -17.68 10.18 -0.08
C GLY A 348 -17.44 9.42 -1.40
N VAL A 349 -18.30 9.60 -2.40
CA VAL A 349 -18.26 8.86 -3.67
C VAL A 349 -18.30 9.79 -4.87
N VAL A 350 -17.77 9.33 -6.01
CA VAL A 350 -17.94 9.94 -7.32
C VAL A 350 -18.82 9.04 -8.18
N VAL A 351 -19.89 9.61 -8.72
CA VAL A 351 -20.89 8.87 -9.51
C VAL A 351 -20.85 9.34 -10.95
N ALA A 352 -20.82 8.40 -11.90
CA ALA A 352 -20.91 8.69 -13.32
C ALA A 352 -22.28 9.30 -13.66
N ALA A 353 -22.35 10.62 -13.70
CA ALA A 353 -23.56 11.39 -13.94
C ALA A 353 -23.89 11.50 -15.43
N HIS A 354 -22.87 11.49 -16.29
CA HIS A 354 -23.07 11.61 -17.73
C HIS A 354 -22.02 10.83 -18.52
N VAL A 355 -22.42 10.30 -19.68
CA VAL A 355 -21.53 9.57 -20.59
C VAL A 355 -21.78 10.04 -22.03
N ALA A 356 -20.70 10.27 -22.78
CA ALA A 356 -20.73 10.67 -24.18
C ALA A 356 -19.75 9.81 -25.00
N GLY A 357 -20.12 9.39 -26.21
CA GLY A 357 -19.23 8.61 -27.10
C GLY A 357 -19.94 7.48 -27.84
N ALA A 358 -19.17 6.63 -28.52
CA ALA A 358 -19.68 5.48 -29.27
C ALA A 358 -19.81 4.22 -28.39
N ALA A 359 -19.05 4.13 -27.29
CA ALA A 359 -18.96 2.97 -26.42
C ALA A 359 -19.44 3.28 -24.99
N THR A 360 -20.72 3.59 -24.80
CA THR A 360 -21.26 4.08 -23.53
C THR A 360 -21.99 3.04 -22.67
N GLU A 361 -22.01 1.79 -23.12
CA GLU A 361 -22.71 0.69 -22.45
C GLU A 361 -22.17 0.45 -21.02
N ASN A 362 -23.06 0.32 -20.04
CA ASN A 362 -22.76 0.02 -18.63
C ASN A 362 -21.87 1.02 -17.86
N LEU A 363 -21.70 2.24 -18.36
CA LEU A 363 -20.86 3.28 -17.71
C LEU A 363 -21.65 4.26 -16.84
N LEU A 364 -22.94 4.45 -17.11
CA LEU A 364 -23.79 5.42 -16.40
C LEU A 364 -24.21 4.89 -15.02
N GLY A 365 -24.12 5.74 -13.99
CA GLY A 365 -24.43 5.35 -12.60
C GLY A 365 -23.32 4.61 -11.86
N LEU A 366 -22.15 4.43 -12.49
CA LEU A 366 -20.98 3.83 -11.86
C LEU A 366 -20.50 4.68 -10.68
N SER A 367 -20.46 4.09 -9.49
CA SER A 367 -20.05 4.75 -8.24
C SER A 367 -18.67 4.27 -7.80
N LEU A 368 -17.78 5.21 -7.48
CA LEU A 368 -16.43 4.96 -6.98
C LEU A 368 -16.22 5.73 -5.69
N GLY A 369 -15.53 5.17 -4.70
CA GLY A 369 -15.13 5.93 -3.51
C GLY A 369 -14.18 7.07 -3.85
N LEU A 370 -14.30 8.21 -3.16
CA LEU A 370 -13.26 9.25 -3.18
C LEU A 370 -11.95 8.66 -2.63
N GLU A 371 -10.82 9.08 -3.20
CA GLU A 371 -9.47 8.53 -2.92
C GLU A 371 -9.26 7.05 -3.31
N GLN A 372 -10.28 6.39 -3.88
CA GLN A 372 -10.17 5.02 -4.38
C GLN A 372 -10.07 4.98 -5.90
N LYS A 373 -9.41 3.93 -6.41
CA LYS A 373 -9.25 3.64 -7.85
C LYS A 373 -8.62 4.83 -8.59
N LEU A 374 -8.75 4.91 -9.91
CA LEU A 374 -8.12 5.99 -10.69
C LEU A 374 -8.94 7.27 -10.61
N THR A 375 -10.24 7.18 -10.91
CA THR A 375 -11.11 8.37 -10.99
C THR A 375 -11.38 9.00 -9.63
N GLY A 376 -11.60 8.20 -8.58
CA GLY A 376 -11.81 8.70 -7.22
C GLY A 376 -10.56 9.37 -6.63
N TRP A 377 -9.36 8.85 -6.94
CA TRP A 377 -8.10 9.49 -6.56
C TRP A 377 -7.89 10.82 -7.28
N VAL A 378 -8.18 10.91 -8.58
CA VAL A 378 -8.06 12.16 -9.35
C VAL A 378 -8.99 13.24 -8.80
N ALA A 379 -10.25 12.87 -8.52
CA ALA A 379 -11.22 13.79 -7.95
C ALA A 379 -10.74 14.34 -6.60
N ALA A 380 -10.29 13.48 -5.69
CA ALA A 380 -9.87 13.89 -4.34
C ALA A 380 -8.56 14.69 -4.32
N ASN A 381 -7.57 14.31 -5.14
CA ASN A 381 -6.23 14.90 -5.10
C ASN A 381 -6.01 16.04 -6.08
N ASN A 382 -7.01 16.35 -6.93
CA ASN A 382 -6.97 17.41 -7.93
C ASN A 382 -5.74 17.32 -8.88
N GLN A 383 -5.34 16.10 -9.22
CA GLN A 383 -4.22 15.81 -10.12
C GLN A 383 -4.69 14.95 -11.29
N ALA A 384 -4.47 15.42 -12.52
CA ALA A 384 -4.85 14.66 -13.72
C ALA A 384 -3.93 13.45 -13.94
N LEU A 385 -4.52 12.33 -14.35
CA LEU A 385 -3.84 11.09 -14.73
C LEU A 385 -4.05 10.82 -16.22
N CYS A 386 -3.03 10.33 -16.92
CA CYS A 386 -3.14 10.04 -18.35
C CYS A 386 -2.41 8.76 -18.71
N ASN A 387 -2.90 8.08 -19.75
CA ASN A 387 -2.31 6.89 -20.35
C ASN A 387 -2.26 5.66 -19.42
N LEU A 388 -3.30 5.46 -18.62
CA LEU A 388 -3.40 4.33 -17.69
C LEU A 388 -4.47 3.33 -18.15
N PRO A 389 -4.30 2.04 -17.88
CA PRO A 389 -5.36 1.07 -18.12
C PRO A 389 -6.52 1.31 -17.14
N PRO A 390 -7.75 1.54 -17.62
CA PRO A 390 -8.89 1.90 -16.76
C PRO A 390 -9.52 0.74 -15.99
N PHE A 391 -8.95 -0.45 -16.07
CA PHE A 391 -9.47 -1.64 -15.39
C PHE A 391 -9.81 -1.44 -13.90
N PRO A 392 -9.08 -0.64 -13.09
CA PRO A 392 -9.39 -0.49 -11.67
C PRO A 392 -10.73 0.20 -11.41
N ASP A 393 -11.15 1.09 -12.32
CA ASP A 393 -12.43 1.79 -12.21
C ASP A 393 -13.61 0.83 -12.46
N PHE A 394 -13.42 -0.21 -13.29
CA PHE A 394 -14.46 -1.14 -13.73
C PHE A 394 -14.55 -2.46 -12.94
N LEU A 395 -13.77 -2.62 -11.86
CA LEU A 395 -13.75 -3.86 -11.06
C LEU A 395 -15.12 -4.25 -10.49
N ASN A 396 -16.04 -3.29 -10.32
CA ASN A 396 -17.38 -3.49 -9.75
C ASN A 396 -18.51 -3.43 -10.80
N CYS A 397 -18.21 -3.51 -12.10
CA CYS A 397 -19.22 -3.54 -13.15
C CYS A 397 -19.80 -4.95 -13.35
N ASP A 398 -21.10 -5.02 -13.63
CA ASP A 398 -21.77 -6.22 -14.12
C ASP A 398 -21.22 -6.64 -15.49
N GLU A 399 -21.17 -7.95 -15.78
CA GLU A 399 -20.71 -8.47 -17.08
C GLU A 399 -21.73 -8.18 -18.20
N PRO A 400 -21.30 -7.79 -19.42
CA PRO A 400 -19.93 -7.72 -19.90
C PRO A 400 -19.21 -6.42 -19.50
N ARG A 401 -17.97 -6.56 -19.04
CA ARG A 401 -17.12 -5.43 -18.64
C ARG A 401 -16.65 -4.63 -19.86
N PRO A 402 -16.54 -3.30 -19.76
CA PRO A 402 -16.01 -2.49 -20.84
C PRO A 402 -14.54 -2.82 -21.13
N ASP A 403 -14.22 -3.22 -22.37
CA ASP A 403 -12.85 -3.49 -22.83
C ASP A 403 -12.17 -2.18 -23.29
N PHE A 404 -11.76 -1.36 -22.33
CA PHE A 404 -10.95 -0.16 -22.58
C PHE A 404 -9.50 -0.41 -22.18
N LYS A 405 -8.57 0.00 -23.04
CA LYS A 405 -7.13 -0.22 -22.86
C LYS A 405 -6.41 0.96 -22.23
N ILE A 406 -6.87 2.18 -22.52
CA ILE A 406 -6.20 3.42 -22.07
C ILE A 406 -7.23 4.46 -21.63
N SER A 407 -6.91 5.20 -20.57
CA SER A 407 -7.68 6.32 -20.06
C SER A 407 -6.88 7.60 -19.83
N ALA A 408 -7.60 8.72 -19.87
CA ALA A 408 -7.14 10.02 -19.44
C ALA A 408 -8.19 10.66 -18.54
N ILE A 409 -7.81 10.96 -17.30
CA ILE A 409 -8.71 11.37 -16.22
C ILE A 409 -8.27 12.74 -15.70
N ALA A 410 -9.22 13.65 -15.56
CA ALA A 410 -8.98 15.03 -15.21
C ALA A 410 -9.92 15.49 -14.10
N PRO A 411 -9.42 16.20 -13.07
CA PRO A 411 -10.27 16.63 -11.96
C PRO A 411 -11.16 17.80 -12.37
N LEU A 412 -12.42 17.79 -11.95
CA LEU A 412 -13.32 18.93 -12.04
C LEU A 412 -13.29 19.68 -10.72
N ASN A 413 -12.77 20.91 -10.73
CA ASN A 413 -12.74 21.77 -9.55
C ASN A 413 -13.35 23.15 -9.83
N ARG A 414 -13.95 23.75 -8.81
CA ARG A 414 -14.50 25.10 -8.87
C ARG A 414 -14.05 25.90 -7.65
N HIS A 415 -13.35 27.01 -7.85
CA HIS A 415 -12.86 27.88 -6.75
C HIS A 415 -12.13 27.15 -5.60
N GLY A 416 -11.53 25.98 -5.89
CA GLY A 416 -10.85 25.15 -4.90
C GLY A 416 -11.69 24.03 -4.27
N GLU A 417 -12.97 23.90 -4.63
CA GLU A 417 -13.82 22.78 -4.24
C GLU A 417 -13.83 21.68 -5.31
N VAL A 418 -13.74 20.43 -4.87
CA VAL A 418 -13.80 19.24 -5.74
C VAL A 418 -15.24 19.03 -6.19
N PHE A 419 -15.48 19.11 -7.49
CA PHE A 419 -16.79 18.86 -8.10
C PHE A 419 -16.89 17.46 -8.71
N GLY A 420 -15.75 16.83 -9.04
CA GLY A 420 -15.72 15.48 -9.59
C GLY A 420 -14.51 15.22 -10.49
N ALA A 421 -14.69 14.43 -11.54
CA ALA A 421 -13.66 14.14 -12.53
C ALA A 421 -14.26 13.82 -13.91
N ILE A 422 -13.50 14.06 -14.98
CA ILE A 422 -13.82 13.60 -16.34
C ILE A 422 -12.85 12.50 -16.71
N SER A 423 -13.35 11.35 -17.12
CA SER A 423 -12.56 10.21 -17.59
C SER A 423 -12.83 9.95 -19.07
N LEU A 424 -11.79 10.04 -19.89
CA LEU A 424 -11.80 9.70 -21.31
C LEU A 424 -11.22 8.29 -21.47
N TYR A 425 -11.87 7.44 -22.25
CA TYR A 425 -11.50 6.04 -22.47
C TYR A 425 -11.34 5.72 -23.94
N ARG A 426 -10.39 4.83 -24.24
CA ARG A 426 -10.13 4.29 -25.57
C ARG A 426 -10.02 2.76 -25.54
N ARG A 427 -10.59 2.11 -26.56
CA ARG A 427 -10.48 0.68 -26.83
C ARG A 427 -9.16 0.34 -27.55
N ASP A 428 -8.59 1.30 -28.27
CA ASP A 428 -7.24 1.18 -28.82
C ASP A 428 -6.17 1.34 -27.73
N ALA A 429 -5.01 0.69 -27.92
CA ALA A 429 -3.85 0.85 -27.05
C ALA A 429 -3.02 2.09 -27.42
N ALA A 430 -3.60 3.03 -28.17
CA ALA A 430 -2.93 4.25 -28.61
C ALA A 430 -2.90 5.24 -27.44
N LYS A 431 -1.69 5.66 -27.05
CA LYS A 431 -1.51 6.63 -25.98
C LYS A 431 -2.04 8.00 -26.44
N PHE A 432 -2.69 8.71 -25.54
CA PHE A 432 -2.93 10.14 -25.68
C PHE A 432 -1.57 10.85 -25.73
N THR A 433 -1.19 11.30 -26.93
CA THR A 433 0.08 11.99 -27.20
C THR A 433 -0.15 13.42 -27.65
N ASP A 434 0.89 14.24 -27.58
CA ASP A 434 0.80 15.66 -27.88
C ASP A 434 0.44 15.98 -29.35
N GLU A 435 0.49 14.98 -30.24
CA GLU A 435 0.35 15.10 -31.70
C GLU A 435 -1.03 14.71 -32.25
N GLU A 436 -1.91 14.11 -31.44
CA GLU A 436 -3.22 13.65 -31.89
C GLU A 436 -4.29 14.75 -31.76
N THR A 437 -4.29 15.70 -32.69
CA THR A 437 -5.49 16.47 -33.04
C THR A 437 -6.08 15.90 -34.33
N LYS A 438 -7.39 15.61 -34.36
CA LYS A 438 -8.13 15.26 -35.59
C LYS A 438 -8.22 16.48 -36.53
N ASN A 439 -7.11 16.83 -37.16
CA ASN A 439 -7.01 17.58 -38.43
C ASN A 439 -5.55 17.58 -38.89
N SER A 440 -5.25 16.61 -39.75
CA SER A 440 -3.93 16.01 -39.98
C SER A 440 -3.13 16.56 -41.17
N ALA A 441 -3.37 17.81 -41.62
CA ALA A 441 -2.60 18.40 -42.72
C ALA A 441 -1.81 19.66 -42.33
N ALA A 442 -2.41 20.61 -41.59
CA ALA A 442 -1.75 21.87 -41.24
C ALA A 442 -0.65 21.71 -40.15
N TRP A 443 -0.83 20.77 -39.24
CA TRP A 443 0.00 20.58 -38.03
C TRP A 443 1.39 19.98 -38.27
N ARG A 444 1.58 19.18 -39.33
CA ARG A 444 2.88 18.54 -39.64
C ARG A 444 3.97 19.54 -40.06
N SER A 445 3.61 20.79 -40.35
CA SER A 445 4.50 21.83 -40.85
C SER A 445 5.16 22.69 -39.75
N LEU A 446 4.79 22.52 -38.47
CA LEU A 446 5.30 23.33 -37.36
C LEU A 446 6.56 22.73 -36.71
N PRO A 447 7.57 23.55 -36.38
CA PRO A 447 8.82 23.08 -35.76
C PRO A 447 8.59 22.49 -34.37
N LEU A 448 9.32 21.42 -34.02
CA LEU A 448 9.19 20.62 -32.79
C LEU A 448 9.09 21.43 -31.49
N LYS A 449 9.68 22.62 -31.42
CA LYS A 449 9.63 23.51 -30.24
C LYS A 449 8.26 24.18 -29.99
N ARG A 450 7.32 24.12 -30.93
CA ARG A 450 5.97 24.72 -30.84
C ARG A 450 4.85 23.70 -30.60
N ARG A 451 5.19 22.43 -30.33
CA ARG A 451 4.20 21.39 -30.03
C ARG A 451 3.66 21.55 -28.61
N PHE A 452 2.34 21.49 -28.48
CA PHE A 452 1.58 21.80 -27.28
C PHE A 452 1.49 20.58 -26.37
N CYS A 453 1.68 20.73 -25.05
CA CYS A 453 1.57 19.61 -24.12
C CYS A 453 0.11 19.38 -23.67
N TRP A 454 -0.51 18.30 -24.13
CA TRP A 454 -1.89 17.87 -23.81
C TRP A 454 -2.13 17.63 -22.33
N ARG A 455 -1.08 17.28 -21.58
CA ARG A 455 -1.06 17.24 -20.12
C ARG A 455 -1.56 18.55 -19.48
N ASN A 456 -1.33 19.68 -20.16
CA ASN A 456 -1.85 20.97 -19.71
C ASN A 456 -3.31 21.18 -20.13
N VAL A 457 -3.72 20.79 -21.35
CA VAL A 457 -5.10 20.91 -21.84
C VAL A 457 -6.07 20.14 -20.93
N ILE A 458 -5.75 18.88 -20.64
CA ILE A 458 -6.50 18.01 -19.72
C ILE A 458 -6.56 18.62 -18.32
N ARG A 459 -5.50 19.31 -17.88
CA ARG A 459 -5.46 19.97 -16.55
C ARG A 459 -6.23 21.30 -16.50
N THR A 460 -6.38 22.01 -17.63
CA THR A 460 -7.06 23.33 -17.70
C THR A 460 -8.52 23.26 -18.14
N MET A 461 -8.89 22.36 -19.04
CA MET A 461 -10.25 22.27 -19.58
C MET A 461 -11.31 22.02 -18.50
N PRO A 462 -11.14 21.07 -17.56
CA PRO A 462 -12.10 20.82 -16.48
C PRO A 462 -12.34 22.03 -15.57
N ASN A 463 -11.29 22.78 -15.23
CA ASN A 463 -11.42 23.98 -14.39
C ASN A 463 -12.19 25.09 -15.11
N LEU A 464 -12.05 25.18 -16.43
CA LEU A 464 -12.78 26.12 -17.29
C LEU A 464 -14.27 25.73 -17.42
N ILE A 465 -14.54 24.42 -17.56
CA ILE A 465 -15.88 23.82 -17.57
C ILE A 465 -16.61 24.11 -16.24
N CYS A 466 -15.94 23.96 -15.09
CA CYS A 466 -16.53 24.25 -13.79
C CYS A 466 -16.79 25.75 -13.53
N LEU A 467 -15.95 26.65 -14.05
CA LEU A 467 -16.16 28.10 -13.95
C LEU A 467 -17.42 28.56 -14.69
N ALA A 468 -17.78 27.81 -15.72
CA ALA A 468 -18.80 28.12 -16.69
C ALA A 468 -20.19 27.61 -16.37
N ILE A 469 -20.28 26.38 -15.89
CA ILE A 469 -21.57 25.70 -15.69
C ILE A 469 -22.32 26.23 -14.44
N LEU A 470 -21.64 26.86 -13.48
CA LEU A 470 -22.19 27.05 -12.13
C LEU A 470 -22.11 28.48 -11.55
N SER A 471 -21.65 29.49 -12.29
CA SER A 471 -21.55 30.88 -11.80
C SER A 471 -22.91 31.61 -11.88
N PRO A 472 -23.41 32.23 -10.78
CA PRO A 472 -24.57 33.12 -10.87
C PRO A 472 -24.17 34.43 -11.58
N PRO A 473 -25.12 35.17 -12.18
CA PRO A 473 -24.81 36.36 -12.96
C PRO A 473 -24.26 37.45 -12.05
N PHE A 474 -23.03 37.90 -12.27
CA PHE A 474 -22.58 39.17 -11.70
C PHE A 474 -23.23 40.31 -12.51
N PRO A 475 -23.90 41.28 -11.86
CA PRO A 475 -24.47 42.42 -12.57
C PRO A 475 -23.35 43.28 -13.15
N MET A 476 -23.49 43.62 -14.43
CA MET A 476 -22.70 44.65 -15.09
C MET A 476 -22.78 45.96 -14.29
N VAL A 477 -21.64 46.44 -13.80
CA VAL A 477 -21.44 47.88 -13.61
C VAL A 477 -20.53 48.33 -14.75
N PHE A 478 -21.16 48.91 -15.77
CA PHE A 478 -20.51 49.80 -16.71
C PHE A 478 -19.82 50.92 -15.92
N SER A 479 -18.50 51.07 -16.08
CA SER A 479 -17.82 52.34 -15.88
C SER A 479 -16.98 52.60 -17.12
N CYS A 480 -17.51 53.49 -17.95
CA CYS A 480 -16.91 54.23 -19.07
C CYS A 480 -15.39 54.12 -19.22
N ILE A 481 -14.91 53.79 -20.43
CA ILE A 481 -14.68 54.78 -21.51
C ILE A 481 -15.31 54.25 -22.79
#